data_AF-A0A1S3DM44-F1
#
_entry.id   AF-A0A1S3DM44-F1
#
_cell.length_a   1.000
_cell.length_b   1.000
_cell.length_c   1.000
_cell.angle_alpha   90.00
_cell.angle_beta   90.00
_cell.angle_gamma   90.00
#
_symmetry.space_group_name_H-M   'P 1'
#
loop_
_entity.id
_entity.type
_entity.pdbx_description
1 polymer ?
#
loop_
_entity_poly.entity_id
_entity_poly.type
_entity_poly.pdbx_seq_one_letter_code
_entity_poly.pdbx_strand_id
1 'polypeptide(L)'
;MKSIFARHGIPKLVVCDSGSQFTSREFKDFSVQYEFDFICSSPYHHKSNGLAESHVKIIKNLLKKAQSNGSDPYLALLNFRNTPKNNSPSPAQLLFSRALRTKIPVTYDYLKPNVKPRNVNVSSHYSSPATTPQPSPDMSPTGYQTRFGRNVRPPNRLTFSPFQP
;
A
#
# COMPACT_ATOMS: atom_id res chain seq x y z
N MET A 1 -1.11 8.88 -6.19
CA MET A 1 -0.71 8.05 -5.03
C MET A 1 -0.07 8.86 -3.90
N LYS A 2 0.88 9.76 -4.20
CA LYS A 2 1.60 10.60 -3.22
C LYS A 2 0.72 11.26 -2.15
N SER A 3 -0.40 11.89 -2.52
CA SER A 3 -1.32 12.55 -1.57
C SER A 3 -2.02 11.59 -0.61
N ILE A 4 -2.25 10.33 -1.00
CA ILE A 4 -2.85 9.31 -0.15
C ILE A 4 -1.80 8.83 0.87
N PHE A 5 -0.57 8.58 0.43
CA PHE A 5 0.53 8.18 1.31
C PHE A 5 0.91 9.28 2.29
N ALA A 6 0.88 10.55 1.88
CA ALA A 6 1.09 11.68 2.80
C ALA A 6 0.02 11.76 3.90
N ARG A 7 -1.21 11.32 3.62
CA ARG A 7 -2.32 11.35 4.59
C ARG A 7 -2.36 10.13 5.51
N HIS A 8 -2.01 8.96 4.99
CA HIS A 8 -2.22 7.68 5.69
C HIS A 8 -0.92 6.97 6.07
N GLY A 9 0.23 7.49 5.64
CA GLY A 9 1.51 6.81 5.71
C GLY A 9 1.78 5.94 4.48
N ILE A 10 3.04 5.56 4.32
CA ILE A 10 3.49 4.65 3.27
C ILE A 10 3.11 3.22 3.71
N PRO A 11 2.36 2.46 2.89
CA PRO A 11 2.04 1.08 3.20
C PRO A 11 3.27 0.19 3.03
N LYS A 12 3.33 -0.94 3.78
CA LYS A 12 4.37 -1.94 3.55
C LYS A 12 4.20 -2.69 2.22
N LEU A 13 2.94 -2.97 1.87
CA LEU A 13 2.58 -3.75 0.69
C LEU A 13 1.39 -3.10 -0.03
N VAL A 14 1.52 -2.90 -1.33
CA VAL A 14 0.44 -2.48 -2.24
C VAL A 14 0.06 -3.66 -3.13
N VAL A 15 -1.23 -4.03 -3.14
CA VAL A 15 -1.75 -5.04 -4.06
C VAL A 15 -2.47 -4.32 -5.20
N CYS A 16 -1.99 -4.54 -6.44
CA CYS A 16 -2.52 -3.98 -7.68
C CYS A 16 -3.09 -5.07 -8.57
N ASP A 17 -3.93 -4.70 -9.54
CA ASP A 17 -4.16 -5.56 -10.70
C ASP A 17 -2.98 -5.44 -11.67
N SER A 18 -2.89 -6.34 -12.65
CA SER A 18 -1.86 -6.31 -13.69
C SER A 18 -2.09 -5.21 -14.75
N GLY A 19 -2.79 -4.13 -14.39
CA GLY A 19 -2.98 -2.98 -15.25
C GLY A 19 -1.63 -2.33 -15.61
N SER A 20 -1.48 -1.91 -16.87
CA SER A 20 -0.23 -1.32 -17.39
C SER A 20 0.27 -0.12 -16.58
N GLN A 21 -0.63 0.57 -15.88
CA GLN A 21 -0.32 1.71 -15.01
C GLN A 21 0.58 1.31 -13.82
N PHE A 22 0.39 0.10 -13.28
CA PHE A 22 1.15 -0.41 -12.13
C PHE A 22 2.35 -1.27 -12.54
N THR A 23 2.41 -1.71 -13.80
CA THR A 23 3.56 -2.44 -14.38
C THR A 23 4.58 -1.50 -15.04
N SER A 24 4.32 -0.20 -15.05
CA SER A 24 5.22 0.80 -15.65
C SER A 24 6.54 0.92 -14.89
N ARG A 25 7.61 1.31 -15.60
CA ARG A 25 8.91 1.59 -14.98
C ARG A 25 8.81 2.70 -13.93
N GLU A 26 8.01 3.73 -14.22
CA GLU A 26 7.75 4.84 -13.30
C GLU A 26 7.17 4.37 -11.96
N PHE A 27 6.28 3.37 -11.97
CA PHE A 27 5.70 2.83 -10.74
C PHE A 27 6.73 2.02 -9.94
N LYS A 28 7.62 1.29 -10.62
CA LYS A 28 8.72 0.57 -9.98
C LYS A 28 9.73 1.53 -9.35
N ASP A 29 10.11 2.59 -10.06
CA ASP A 29 11.02 3.61 -9.53
C ASP A 29 10.38 4.33 -8.33
N PHE A 30 9.07 4.59 -8.40
CA PHE A 30 8.30 5.14 -7.29
C PHE A 30 8.24 4.21 -6.07
N SER A 31 8.12 2.89 -6.26
CA SER A 31 8.10 1.93 -5.15
C SER A 31 9.44 1.84 -4.43
N VAL A 32 10.55 1.91 -5.18
CA VAL A 32 11.90 1.97 -4.62
C VAL A 32 12.10 3.29 -3.87
N GLN A 33 11.69 4.41 -4.44
CA GLN A 33 11.84 5.74 -3.81
C GLN A 33 11.07 5.86 -2.49
N TYR A 34 9.89 5.27 -2.41
CA TYR A 34 9.02 5.34 -1.23
C TYR A 34 9.15 4.10 -0.34
N GLU A 35 10.05 3.16 -0.65
CA GLU A 35 10.34 1.97 0.18
C GLU A 35 9.11 1.10 0.51
N PHE A 36 8.29 0.80 -0.50
CA PHE A 36 7.17 -0.14 -0.36
C PHE A 36 7.23 -1.28 -1.36
N ASP A 37 6.76 -2.45 -0.93
CA ASP A 37 6.59 -3.60 -1.80
C ASP A 37 5.26 -3.50 -2.55
N PHE A 38 5.21 -4.02 -3.78
CA PHE A 38 3.95 -4.19 -4.48
C PHE A 38 3.85 -5.54 -5.15
N ILE A 39 2.64 -6.10 -5.14
CA ILE A 39 2.29 -7.32 -5.84
C ILE A 39 1.20 -6.95 -6.82
N CYS A 40 1.50 -6.99 -8.11
CA CYS A 40 0.44 -6.96 -9.11
C CYS A 40 -0.05 -8.39 -9.34
N SER A 41 -1.30 -8.59 -8.97
CA SER A 41 -1.95 -9.88 -8.95
C SER A 41 -2.02 -10.42 -10.38
N SER A 42 -1.54 -11.64 -10.61
CA SER A 42 -1.94 -12.39 -11.79
C SER A 42 -3.45 -12.68 -11.73
N PRO A 43 -4.10 -13.14 -12.82
CA PRO A 43 -5.53 -13.43 -12.84
C PRO A 43 -6.00 -14.28 -11.65
N TYR A 44 -5.14 -15.12 -11.06
CA TYR A 44 -5.49 -16.08 -10.01
C TYR A 44 -5.69 -15.50 -8.60
N HIS A 45 -5.46 -14.20 -8.36
CA HIS A 45 -5.63 -13.56 -7.04
C HIS A 45 -6.97 -12.81 -6.88
N HIS A 46 -8.06 -13.38 -7.45
CA HIS A 46 -9.40 -12.80 -7.46
C HIS A 46 -9.96 -12.35 -6.11
N LYS A 47 -9.53 -12.95 -4.98
CA LYS A 47 -10.10 -12.63 -3.65
C LYS A 47 -9.75 -11.22 -3.16
N SER A 48 -8.51 -10.78 -3.34
CA SER A 48 -8.08 -9.44 -2.86
C SER A 48 -8.68 -8.33 -3.71
N ASN A 49 -8.63 -8.50 -5.04
CA ASN A 49 -9.25 -7.56 -5.97
C ASN A 49 -10.78 -7.58 -5.89
N GLY A 50 -11.40 -8.73 -5.62
CA GLY A 50 -12.85 -8.84 -5.46
C GLY A 50 -13.41 -7.98 -4.31
N LEU A 51 -12.67 -7.82 -3.21
CA LEU A 51 -13.06 -6.90 -2.14
C LEU A 51 -12.94 -5.43 -2.57
N ALA A 52 -11.88 -5.07 -3.29
CA ALA A 52 -11.72 -3.73 -3.85
C ALA A 52 -12.82 -3.41 -4.87
N GLU A 53 -13.09 -4.31 -5.81
CA GLU A 53 -14.15 -4.21 -6.81
C GLU A 53 -15.54 -4.10 -6.17
N SER A 54 -15.82 -4.92 -5.16
CA SER A 54 -17.08 -4.86 -4.40
C SER A 54 -17.24 -3.50 -3.71
N HIS A 55 -16.19 -2.97 -3.09
CA HIS A 55 -16.23 -1.62 -2.51
C HIS A 55 -16.40 -0.53 -3.57
N VAL A 56 -15.74 -0.63 -4.72
CA VAL A 56 -15.93 0.31 -5.84
C VAL A 56 -17.38 0.30 -6.31
N LYS A 57 -18.01 -0.88 -6.43
CA LYS A 57 -19.43 -1.01 -6.79
C LYS A 57 -20.33 -0.33 -5.76
N ILE A 58 -20.06 -0.51 -4.47
CA ILE A 58 -20.81 0.15 -3.39
C ILE A 58 -20.69 1.67 -3.48
N ILE A 59 -19.47 2.20 -3.65
CA ILE A 59 -19.22 3.64 -3.74
C ILE A 59 -19.90 4.22 -4.99
N LYS A 60 -19.81 3.56 -6.15
CA LYS A 60 -20.51 3.99 -7.38
C LYS A 60 -22.02 4.09 -7.15
N ASN A 61 -22.61 3.10 -6.50
CA ASN A 61 -24.05 3.12 -6.19
C ASN A 61 -24.42 4.21 -5.19
N LEU A 62 -23.58 4.45 -4.18
CA LEU A 62 -23.76 5.53 -3.21
C LEU A 62 -23.77 6.89 -3.90
N LEU A 63 -22.82 7.14 -4.81
CA LEU A 63 -22.72 8.40 -5.55
C LEU A 63 -23.92 8.60 -6.50
N LYS A 64 -24.36 7.54 -7.19
CA LYS A 64 -25.57 7.58 -8.02
C LYS A 64 -26.81 7.96 -7.20
N LYS A 65 -26.98 7.37 -6.01
CA LYS A 65 -28.08 7.70 -5.09
C LYS A 65 -27.98 9.12 -4.53
N ALA A 66 -26.78 9.60 -4.23
CA ALA A 66 -26.58 10.98 -3.80
C ALA A 66 -27.01 11.96 -4.90
N GLN A 67 -26.61 11.67 -6.15
CA GLN A 67 -27.01 12.47 -7.31
C GLN A 67 -28.52 12.44 -7.56
N SER A 68 -29.18 11.27 -7.51
CA SER A 68 -30.63 11.17 -7.72
C SER A 68 -31.45 11.91 -6.65
N ASN A 69 -30.92 11.98 -5.43
CA ASN A 69 -31.60 12.61 -4.30
C ASN A 69 -31.22 14.09 -4.13
N GLY A 70 -30.33 14.64 -4.97
CA GLY A 70 -29.82 16.01 -4.83
C GLY A 70 -28.95 16.22 -3.58
N SER A 71 -28.42 15.14 -2.99
CA SER A 71 -27.61 15.18 -1.78
C SER A 71 -26.13 15.39 -2.08
N ASP A 72 -25.41 16.05 -1.16
CA ASP A 72 -23.96 16.22 -1.25
C ASP A 72 -23.23 14.86 -1.26
N PRO A 73 -22.49 14.51 -2.33
CA PRO A 73 -21.76 13.24 -2.43
C PRO A 73 -20.65 13.11 -1.36
N TYR A 74 -20.05 14.21 -0.91
CA TYR A 74 -19.02 14.18 0.13
C TYR A 74 -19.60 13.82 1.49
N LEU A 75 -20.78 14.34 1.81
CA LEU A 75 -21.51 13.97 3.02
C LEU A 75 -21.95 12.50 2.99
N ALA A 76 -22.39 12.00 1.84
CA ALA A 76 -22.72 10.58 1.66
C ALA A 76 -21.51 9.68 1.90
N LEU A 77 -20.34 10.04 1.36
CA LEU A 77 -19.08 9.32 1.60
C LEU A 77 -18.64 9.37 3.07
N LEU A 78 -18.80 10.52 3.74
CA LEU A 78 -18.50 10.67 5.16
C LEU A 78 -19.38 9.75 6.00
N ASN A 79 -20.68 9.71 5.73
CA ASN A 79 -21.61 8.84 6.44
C ASN A 79 -21.28 7.37 6.19
N PHE A 80 -21.02 6.98 4.94
CA PHE A 80 -20.63 5.61 4.59
C PHE A 80 -19.38 5.14 5.35
N ARG A 81 -18.37 6.00 5.49
CA ARG A 81 -17.15 5.68 6.25
C ARG A 81 -17.42 5.45 7.74
N ASN A 82 -18.47 6.04 8.29
CA ASN A 82 -18.87 5.90 9.70
C ASN A 82 -19.93 4.81 9.94
N THR A 83 -20.50 4.23 8.89
CA THR A 83 -21.50 3.16 9.03
C THR A 83 -20.81 1.83 9.31
N PRO A 84 -21.02 1.20 10.48
CA PRO A 84 -20.58 -0.17 10.70
C PRO A 84 -21.34 -1.12 9.77
N LYS A 85 -20.66 -2.15 9.26
CA LYS A 85 -21.26 -3.15 8.37
C LYS A 85 -21.33 -4.47 9.11
N ASN A 86 -22.54 -4.97 9.36
CA ASN A 86 -22.79 -6.18 10.14
C ASN A 86 -22.07 -6.09 11.51
N ASN A 87 -21.43 -7.18 11.94
CA ASN A 87 -20.66 -7.25 13.19
C ASN A 87 -19.22 -6.70 13.06
N SER A 88 -18.92 -5.91 12.02
CA SER A 88 -17.60 -5.31 11.81
C SER A 88 -17.61 -3.80 12.11
N PRO A 89 -16.54 -3.25 12.71
CA PRO A 89 -16.40 -1.81 12.90
C PRO A 89 -16.50 -1.06 11.57
N SER A 90 -16.87 0.22 11.65
CA SER A 90 -16.93 1.09 10.46
C SER A 90 -15.54 1.25 9.82
N PRO A 91 -15.46 1.54 8.50
CA PRO A 91 -14.18 1.81 7.83
C PRO A 91 -13.33 2.89 8.53
N ALA A 92 -13.96 3.94 9.05
CA ALA A 92 -13.28 4.99 9.82
C ALA A 92 -12.68 4.45 11.12
N GLN A 93 -13.39 3.60 11.84
CA GLN A 93 -12.88 2.97 13.06
C GLN A 93 -11.75 1.98 12.75
N LEU A 94 -11.82 1.23 11.66
CA LEU A 94 -10.74 0.33 11.25
C LEU A 94 -9.46 1.11 10.89
N LEU A 95 -9.60 2.25 10.22
CA LEU A 95 -8.46 3.03 9.72
C LEU A 95 -7.87 4.00 10.75
N PHE A 96 -8.71 4.65 11.55
CA PHE A 96 -8.32 5.71 12.48
C PHE A 96 -8.50 5.34 13.94
N SER A 97 -8.97 4.12 14.23
CA SER A 97 -9.35 3.67 15.58
C SER A 97 -10.44 4.52 16.22
N ARG A 98 -11.15 5.37 15.47
CA ARG A 98 -12.21 6.27 15.98
C ARG A 98 -13.29 6.50 14.94
N ALA A 99 -14.46 6.93 15.39
CA ALA A 99 -15.47 7.50 14.49
C ALA A 99 -15.12 8.94 14.10
N LEU A 100 -15.58 9.36 12.93
CA LEU A 100 -15.51 10.75 12.47
C LEU A 100 -16.81 11.47 12.81
N ARG A 101 -16.70 12.76 13.11
CA ARG A 101 -17.87 13.59 13.41
C ARG A 101 -18.72 13.76 12.14
N THR A 102 -20.01 13.43 12.23
CA THR A 102 -21.00 13.60 11.16
C THR A 102 -22.08 14.60 11.60
N LYS A 103 -23.11 14.81 10.76
CA LYS A 103 -24.30 15.59 11.15
C LYS A 103 -25.22 14.82 12.12
N ILE A 104 -24.97 13.53 12.34
CA ILE A 104 -25.73 12.72 13.29
C ILE A 104 -25.13 12.95 14.68
N PRO A 105 -25.94 13.29 15.70
CA PRO A 105 -25.45 13.46 17.05
C PRO A 105 -24.86 12.14 17.57
N VAL A 106 -23.63 12.21 18.10
CA VAL A 106 -22.91 11.09 18.70
C VAL A 106 -22.25 11.55 20.00
N THR A 107 -22.05 10.63 20.94
CA THR A 107 -21.39 10.94 22.20
C THR A 107 -19.91 11.25 21.99
N TYR A 108 -19.34 12.11 22.83
CA TYR A 108 -17.93 12.49 22.76
C TYR A 108 -16.99 11.28 22.91
N ASP A 109 -17.37 10.31 23.75
CA ASP A 109 -16.58 9.10 23.95
C ASP A 109 -16.48 8.24 22.70
N TYR A 110 -17.47 8.27 21.81
CA TYR A 110 -17.43 7.56 20.54
C TYR A 110 -16.46 8.17 19.52
N LEU A 111 -16.12 9.45 19.69
CA LEU A 111 -15.16 10.17 18.86
C LEU A 111 -13.69 9.97 19.29
N LYS A 112 -13.48 9.47 20.52
CA LYS A 112 -12.14 9.18 21.05
C LYS A 112 -11.55 7.95 20.35
N PRO A 113 -10.23 7.92 20.11
CA PRO A 113 -9.57 6.73 19.58
C PRO A 113 -9.64 5.57 20.58
N ASN A 114 -10.11 4.43 20.09
CA ASN A 114 -10.13 3.14 20.76
C ASN A 114 -9.23 2.18 19.97
N VAL A 115 -7.97 2.13 20.36
CA VAL A 115 -6.99 1.22 19.75
C VAL A 115 -7.23 -0.18 20.32
N LYS A 116 -7.74 -1.08 19.48
CA LYS A 116 -7.80 -2.50 19.83
C LYS A 116 -6.40 -3.09 19.76
N PRO A 117 -5.98 -3.91 20.74
CA PRO A 117 -4.68 -4.57 20.69
C PRO A 117 -4.57 -5.41 19.42
N ARG A 118 -3.49 -5.23 18.66
CA ARG A 118 -3.23 -5.98 17.44
C ARG A 118 -2.96 -7.43 17.81
N ASN A 119 -3.86 -8.35 17.44
CA ASN A 119 -3.60 -9.78 17.53
C ASN A 119 -2.61 -10.14 16.41
N VAL A 120 -1.38 -10.54 16.76
CA VAL A 120 -0.22 -10.56 15.83
C VAL A 120 -0.22 -11.75 14.85
N ASN A 121 -1.27 -12.56 14.82
CA ASN A 121 -1.39 -13.75 13.96
C ASN A 121 -1.81 -13.43 12.52
N VAL A 122 -1.15 -12.49 11.84
CA VAL A 122 -1.42 -12.14 10.42
C VAL A 122 -0.32 -12.66 9.47
N SER A 123 0.62 -13.45 9.97
CA SER A 123 1.83 -13.89 9.25
C SER A 123 1.64 -15.09 8.30
N SER A 124 0.47 -15.73 8.20
CA SER A 124 0.32 -16.96 7.41
C SER A 124 -0.09 -16.78 5.94
N HIS A 125 -0.49 -15.58 5.49
CA HIS A 125 -1.07 -15.41 4.15
C HIS A 125 -0.18 -14.73 3.11
N TYR A 126 0.97 -14.16 3.49
CA TYR A 126 1.92 -13.52 2.56
C TYR A 126 3.36 -14.01 2.71
N SER A 127 3.59 -15.05 3.51
CA SER A 127 4.91 -15.67 3.67
C SER A 127 5.21 -16.64 2.53
N SER A 128 5.39 -16.12 1.32
CA SER A 128 6.23 -16.79 0.32
C SER A 128 7.55 -16.03 0.27
N PRO A 129 8.71 -16.69 0.41
CA PRO A 129 9.99 -16.02 0.32
C PRO A 129 10.08 -15.30 -1.01
N ALA A 130 10.63 -14.08 -0.97
CA ALA A 130 10.92 -13.28 -2.14
C ALA A 130 11.51 -14.18 -3.24
N THR A 131 10.75 -14.41 -4.31
CA THR A 131 11.32 -14.94 -5.53
C THR A 131 12.14 -13.80 -6.10
N THR A 132 13.42 -13.75 -5.74
CA THR A 132 14.44 -13.05 -6.51
C THR A 132 14.16 -13.37 -7.97
N PRO A 133 13.94 -12.38 -8.86
CA PRO A 133 13.76 -12.68 -10.27
C PRO A 133 15.00 -13.46 -10.73
N GLN A 134 14.79 -14.74 -11.05
CA GLN A 134 15.79 -15.58 -11.69
C GLN A 134 16.16 -14.88 -13.01
N PRO A 135 17.43 -14.54 -13.26
CA PRO A 135 17.83 -14.06 -14.56
C PRO A 135 17.53 -15.14 -15.59
N SER A 136 16.82 -14.78 -16.66
CA SER A 136 16.51 -15.68 -17.77
C SER A 136 17.81 -16.30 -18.32
N PRO A 137 17.87 -17.63 -18.54
CA PRO A 137 19.04 -18.30 -19.09
C PRO A 137 19.02 -18.21 -20.61
N ASP A 138 19.13 -17.00 -21.15
CA ASP A 138 19.50 -16.79 -22.56
C ASP A 138 19.98 -15.35 -22.73
N MET A 139 21.27 -15.15 -22.49
CA MET A 139 22.09 -14.12 -23.12
C MET A 139 23.54 -14.52 -22.86
N SER A 140 24.13 -15.23 -23.80
CA SER A 140 25.58 -15.42 -23.84
C SER A 140 26.24 -14.03 -23.99
N PRO A 141 27.16 -13.62 -23.11
CA PRO A 141 27.96 -12.44 -23.34
C PRO A 141 29.22 -12.86 -24.09
N THR A 142 29.16 -12.78 -25.42
CA THR A 142 30.36 -12.51 -26.23
C THR A 142 31.04 -11.25 -25.66
N GLY A 143 32.37 -11.28 -25.60
CA GLY A 143 33.20 -10.41 -24.78
C GLY A 143 32.92 -8.91 -24.89
N TYR A 144 32.89 -8.25 -23.72
CA TYR A 144 32.99 -6.80 -23.64
C TYR A 144 34.46 -6.39 -23.51
N GLN A 145 35.05 -5.95 -24.61
CA GLN A 145 36.26 -5.13 -24.61
C GLN A 145 35.91 -3.71 -24.16
N THR A 146 36.48 -3.26 -23.04
CA THR A 146 36.48 -1.85 -22.65
C THR A 146 37.66 -1.14 -23.32
N ARG A 147 37.36 -0.14 -24.16
CA ARG A 147 38.36 0.79 -24.69
C ARG A 147 38.85 1.69 -23.55
N PHE A 148 40.18 1.86 -23.50
CA PHE A 148 40.97 2.65 -22.56
C PHE A 148 41.28 1.94 -21.23
N GLY A 149 42.41 1.21 -21.26
CA GLY A 149 43.01 0.60 -20.08
C GLY A 149 43.64 1.63 -19.14
N ARG A 150 43.41 1.45 -17.84
CA ARG A 150 44.34 1.62 -16.72
C ARG A 150 43.70 0.97 -15.47
N ASN A 151 44.43 0.06 -14.84
CA ASN A 151 44.03 -0.65 -13.63
C ASN A 151 43.91 0.31 -12.44
N VAL A 152 42.79 0.29 -11.73
CA VAL A 152 42.68 0.91 -10.39
C VAL A 152 42.32 -0.19 -9.39
N ARG A 153 43.20 -0.42 -8.41
CA ARG A 153 43.05 -1.42 -7.33
C ARG A 153 41.95 -0.99 -6.34
N PRO A 154 41.27 -1.92 -5.65
CA PRO A 154 40.27 -1.57 -4.64
C PRO A 154 40.93 -0.98 -3.37
N PRO A 155 40.27 -0.04 -2.65
CA PRO A 155 40.83 0.56 -1.45
C PRO A 155 40.70 -0.35 -0.22
N ASN A 156 41.75 -0.36 0.60
CA ASN A 156 41.90 -1.15 1.82
C ASN A 156 40.95 -0.72 2.95
N ARG A 157 40.52 -1.74 3.71
CA ARG A 157 39.77 -1.67 4.97
C ARG A 157 40.63 -1.06 6.09
N LEU A 158 40.22 0.08 6.66
CA LEU A 158 40.85 0.67 7.84
C LEU A 158 40.12 0.24 9.12
N THR A 159 40.85 -0.41 10.03
CA THR A 159 40.44 -0.70 11.41
C THR A 159 40.74 0.50 12.30
N PHE A 160 39.79 0.89 13.15
CA PHE A 160 39.99 1.93 14.17
C PHE A 160 40.32 1.28 15.53
N SER A 161 41.37 1.75 16.19
CA SER A 161 41.63 1.57 17.62
C SER A 161 41.68 2.94 18.33
N PRO A 162 41.36 3.01 19.64
CA PRO A 162 41.06 4.26 20.32
C PRO A 162 42.26 4.82 21.09
N PHE A 163 42.29 6.14 21.33
CA PHE A 163 42.84 6.68 22.59
C PHE A 163 42.39 8.13 22.85
N GLN A 164 42.00 8.39 24.10
CA GLN A 164 41.75 9.71 24.66
C GLN A 164 43.07 10.40 25.05
N PRO A 165 43.03 11.71 25.29
CA PRO A 165 43.24 12.15 26.68
C PRO A 165 42.15 13.11 27.18
#